data_AF-A0A2N1F365-F1
#
_entry.id   AF-A0A2N1F365-F1
#
_cell.length_a   1.000
_cell.length_b   1.000
_cell.length_c   1.000
_cell.angle_alpha   90.00
_cell.angle_beta   90.00
_cell.angle_gamma   90.00
#
_symmetry.space_group_name_H-M   'P 1'
#
loop_
_entity.id
_entity.type
_entity.pdbx_description
1 polymer ?
#
loop_
_entity_poly.entity_id
_entity_poly.type
_entity_poly.pdbx_seq_one_letter_code
_entity_poly.pdbx_strand_id
1 'polypeptide(L)'
;MKFKNILSISKDSIKKEKDYPILELKTVMKKDLLNSGENDRYSDSSEKLVISLTSEINELENLILKVTKVFNETQEVTSDSLNLNIYINRRMEIYPPTPRTEYIE
;
A
#
# COMPACT_ATOMS: atom_id res chain seq x y z
N MET A 1 11.92 -4.70 9.42
CA MET A 1 10.72 -3.94 9.01
C MET A 1 9.52 -4.55 9.72
N LYS A 2 8.65 -3.75 10.37
CA LYS A 2 7.41 -4.28 10.99
C LYS A 2 6.26 -4.22 9.97
N PHE A 3 5.46 -5.27 9.84
CA PHE A 3 4.34 -5.32 8.88
C PHE A 3 3.32 -4.18 9.07
N LYS A 4 3.13 -3.70 10.30
CA LYS A 4 2.27 -2.54 10.61
C LYS A 4 2.71 -1.24 9.94
N ASN A 5 3.96 -1.15 9.49
CA ASN A 5 4.48 0.04 8.80
C ASN A 5 4.30 -0.04 7.27
N ILE A 6 3.73 -1.12 6.74
CA ILE A 6 3.53 -1.30 5.30
C ILE A 6 2.05 -1.10 4.99
N LEU A 7 1.73 -0.24 4.04
CA LEU A 7 0.41 -0.12 3.44
C LEU A 7 0.50 -0.56 1.99
N SER A 8 0.04 -1.78 1.70
CA SER A 8 0.05 -2.31 0.35
C SER A 8 -1.17 -1.83 -0.40
N ILE A 9 -0.99 -1.31 -1.61
CA ILE A 9 -2.06 -0.74 -2.44
C ILE A 9 -1.96 -1.34 -3.83
N SER A 10 -3.09 -1.80 -4.34
CA SER A 10 -3.27 -2.20 -5.73
C SER A 10 -4.40 -1.38 -6.35
N LYS A 11 -4.78 -1.71 -7.58
CA LYS A 11 -5.82 -0.98 -8.35
C LYS A 11 -7.13 -0.78 -7.58
N ASP A 12 -7.59 -1.82 -6.90
CA ASP A 12 -8.94 -1.94 -6.33
C ASP A 12 -8.95 -2.14 -4.82
N SER A 13 -7.81 -2.49 -4.24
CA SER A 13 -7.71 -2.89 -2.84
C SER A 13 -6.47 -2.35 -2.15
N ILE A 14 -6.59 -2.23 -0.83
CA ILE A 14 -5.54 -1.87 0.10
C ILE A 14 -5.41 -3.02 1.09
N LYS A 15 -4.20 -3.46 1.37
CA LYS A 15 -3.91 -4.52 2.31
C LYS A 15 -3.02 -4.00 3.44
N LYS A 16 -3.51 -4.22 4.66
CA LYS A 16 -2.79 -3.90 5.90
C LYS A 16 -3.04 -4.96 6.97
N GLU A 17 -3.70 -4.62 8.07
CA GLU A 17 -4.18 -5.59 9.07
C GLU A 17 -5.37 -6.40 8.57
N LYS A 18 -6.10 -5.85 7.61
CA LYS A 18 -7.14 -6.51 6.83
C LYS A 18 -7.14 -5.94 5.41
N ASP A 19 -8.00 -6.50 4.58
CA ASP A 19 -8.24 -5.98 3.24
C ASP A 19 -9.30 -4.86 3.30
N TYR A 20 -9.04 -3.80 2.55
CA TYR A 20 -9.87 -2.61 2.43
C TYR A 20 -10.11 -2.30 0.94
N PRO A 21 -11.28 -1.76 0.57
CA PRO A 21 -11.48 -1.25 -0.78
C PRO A 21 -10.66 0.02 -1.01
N ILE A 22 -10.22 0.26 -2.25
CA ILE A 22 -9.44 1.45 -2.62
C ILE A 22 -10.15 2.78 -2.32
N LEU A 23 -11.48 2.77 -2.21
CA LEU A 23 -12.29 3.94 -1.81
C LEU A 23 -11.95 4.43 -0.39
N GLU A 24 -11.46 3.53 0.48
CA GLU A 24 -11.06 3.86 1.84
C GLU A 24 -9.62 4.37 1.95
N LEU A 25 -8.90 4.55 0.83
CA LEU A 25 -7.49 4.98 0.83
C LEU A 25 -7.23 6.18 1.71
N LYS A 26 -8.07 7.22 1.59
CA LYS A 26 -7.93 8.44 2.39
C LYS A 26 -7.99 8.15 3.89
N THR A 27 -8.97 7.37 4.32
CA THR A 27 -9.20 7.05 5.73
C THR A 27 -8.08 6.18 6.28
N VAL A 28 -7.68 5.13 5.56
CA VAL A 28 -6.64 4.20 6.00
C VAL A 28 -5.27 4.89 6.04
N MET A 29 -4.92 5.62 4.98
CA MET A 29 -3.63 6.31 4.90
C MET A 29 -3.51 7.44 5.94
N LYS A 30 -4.57 8.20 6.20
CA LYS A 30 -4.58 9.23 7.25
C LYS A 30 -4.32 8.65 8.64
N LYS A 31 -4.94 7.51 8.97
CA LYS A 31 -4.73 6.84 10.26
C LYS A 31 -3.26 6.49 10.46
N ASP A 32 -2.61 5.94 9.43
CA ASP A 32 -1.19 5.58 9.51
C ASP A 32 -0.26 6.80 9.59
N LEU A 33 -0.52 7.84 8.80
CA LEU A 33 0.32 9.03 8.76
C LEU A 33 0.27 9.83 10.07
N LEU A 34 -0.90 9.86 10.72
CA LEU A 34 -1.16 10.68 11.91
C LEU A 34 -1.14 9.89 13.22
N ASN A 35 -0.77 8.61 13.20
CA ASN A 35 -0.82 7.76 14.40
C ASN A 35 0.22 8.15 15.46
N SER A 36 1.40 8.62 15.05
CA SER A 36 2.51 9.04 15.94
C SER A 36 2.85 8.05 17.07
N GLY A 37 2.61 6.75 16.85
CA GLY A 37 2.90 5.69 17.82
C GLY A 37 1.82 5.47 18.90
N GLU A 38 0.67 6.13 18.83
CA GLU A 38 -0.43 5.96 19.80
C GLU A 38 -1.06 4.57 19.72
N ASN A 39 -1.27 4.06 18.50
CA ASN A 39 -1.84 2.73 18.29
C ASN A 39 -0.81 1.78 17.67
N ASP A 40 -0.58 0.66 18.36
CA ASP A 40 0.36 -0.37 17.95
C ASP A 40 -0.01 -1.10 16.64
N ARG A 41 -1.23 -0.91 16.14
CA ARG A 41 -1.68 -1.51 14.87
C ARG A 41 -1.28 -0.69 13.63
N TYR A 42 -0.97 0.59 13.80
CA TYR A 42 -0.61 1.49 12.70
C TYR A 42 0.89 1.84 12.74
N SER A 43 1.34 2.58 11.73
CA SER A 43 2.74 3.03 11.64
C SER A 43 3.14 3.86 12.85
N ASP A 44 4.35 3.67 13.36
CA ASP A 44 4.87 4.45 14.48
C ASP A 44 5.07 5.93 14.10
N SER A 45 5.36 6.21 12.84
CA SER A 45 5.52 7.56 12.29
C SER A 45 5.36 7.55 10.76
N SER A 46 5.17 8.74 10.18
CA SER A 46 5.13 8.92 8.72
C SER A 46 6.44 8.50 8.04
N GLU A 47 7.59 8.76 8.68
CA GLU A 47 8.92 8.33 8.21
C GLU A 47 9.06 6.82 8.08
N LYS A 48 8.41 6.05 8.95
CA LYS A 48 8.47 4.60 8.94
C LYS A 48 7.44 3.96 8.02
N LEU A 49 6.39 4.70 7.66
CA LEU A 49 5.32 4.21 6.80
C LEU A 49 5.86 4.03 5.37
N VAL A 50 5.66 2.85 4.81
CA VAL A 50 5.98 2.53 3.42
C VAL A 50 4.69 2.20 2.67
N ILE A 51 4.40 3.00 1.65
CA ILE A 51 3.33 2.76 0.71
C ILE A 51 3.86 1.82 -0.38
N SER A 52 3.40 0.57 -0.38
CA SER A 52 3.81 -0.42 -1.38
C SER A 52 2.77 -0.49 -2.50
N LEU A 53 3.13 -0.03 -3.69
CA LEU A 53 2.27 -0.02 -4.86
C LEU A 53 2.49 -1.28 -5.68
N THR A 54 1.44 -2.05 -5.94
CA THR A 54 1.48 -3.21 -6.84
C THR A 54 0.53 -2.99 -8.00
N SER A 55 1.08 -2.86 -9.21
CA SER A 55 0.32 -2.49 -10.40
C SER A 55 0.95 -3.04 -11.66
N GLU A 56 0.16 -3.15 -12.73
CA GLU A 56 0.69 -3.15 -14.09
C GLU A 56 1.23 -1.76 -14.45
N ILE A 57 2.13 -1.69 -15.43
CA ILE A 57 2.83 -0.44 -15.78
C ILE A 57 1.89 0.64 -16.32
N ASN A 58 0.87 0.24 -17.08
CA ASN A 58 -0.18 1.11 -17.63
C ASN A 58 -1.11 1.71 -16.56
N GLU A 59 -1.17 1.09 -15.38
CA GLU A 59 -2.03 1.53 -14.26
C GLU A 59 -1.24 2.28 -13.17
N LEU A 60 0.09 2.21 -13.20
CA LEU A 60 0.97 2.75 -12.18
C LEU A 60 0.84 4.27 -12.03
N GLU A 61 0.73 5.00 -13.14
CA GLU A 61 0.57 6.46 -13.13
C GLU A 61 -0.68 6.88 -12.34
N ASN A 62 -1.82 6.27 -12.64
CA ASN A 62 -3.08 6.54 -11.95
C ASN A 62 -3.00 6.21 -10.46
N LEU A 63 -2.30 5.11 -10.11
CA LEU A 63 -2.13 4.69 -8.73
C LEU A 63 -1.25 5.67 -7.94
N ILE A 64 -0.13 6.12 -8.54
CA ILE A 64 0.75 7.13 -7.95
C ILE A 64 -0.03 8.44 -7.75
N LEU A 65 -0.74 8.93 -8.77
CA LEU A 65 -1.54 10.17 -8.67
C LEU A 65 -2.59 10.11 -7.56
N LYS A 66 -3.27 8.96 -7.41
CA LYS A 66 -4.26 8.78 -6.35
C LYS A 66 -3.63 8.85 -4.96
N VAL A 67 -2.48 8.18 -4.78
CA VAL A 67 -1.76 8.16 -3.49
C VAL A 67 -1.19 9.52 -3.15
N THR A 68 -0.53 10.20 -4.10
CA THR A 68 0.04 11.53 -3.86
C THR A 68 -1.04 12.57 -3.59
N LYS A 69 -2.20 12.48 -4.26
CA LYS A 69 -3.35 13.34 -3.95
C LYS A 69 -3.82 13.16 -2.50
N VAL A 70 -4.02 11.92 -2.06
CA VAL A 70 -4.43 11.64 -0.67
C VAL A 70 -3.37 12.10 0.34
N PHE A 71 -2.09 11.93 0.02
CA PHE A 71 -0.99 12.44 0.84
C PHE A 71 -1.06 13.96 1.00
N ASN A 72 -1.19 14.70 -0.11
CA ASN A 72 -1.27 16.16 -0.08
C ASN A 72 -2.48 16.65 0.72
N GLU A 73 -3.66 16.05 0.51
CA GLU A 73 -4.87 16.33 1.30
C GLU A 73 -4.72 15.98 2.80
N THR A 74 -3.72 15.17 3.16
CA THR A 74 -3.38 14.85 4.56
C THR A 74 -2.37 15.85 5.12
N GLN A 75 -1.38 16.24 4.32
CA GLN A 75 -0.40 17.25 4.67
C GLN A 75 -1.05 18.63 4.89
N GLU A 76 -2.07 18.99 4.12
CA GLU A 76 -2.79 20.26 4.28
C GLU A 76 -3.53 20.40 5.61
N VAL A 77 -3.89 19.28 6.25
CA VAL A 77 -4.66 19.29 7.51
C VAL A 77 -3.77 19.17 8.75
N THR A 78 -2.45 19.04 8.59
CA THR A 78 -1.50 18.95 9.70
C THR A 78 -0.38 19.97 9.55
N SER A 79 0.12 20.49 10.66
CA SER A 79 1.32 21.33 10.69
C SER A 79 2.60 20.50 10.59
N ASP A 80 2.52 19.20 10.88
CA ASP A 80 3.69 18.32 10.92
C ASP A 80 4.16 17.98 9.50
N SER A 81 5.46 17.98 9.28
CA SER A 81 6.03 17.51 8.01
C SER A 81 5.90 15.98 7.93
N LEU A 82 5.07 15.49 7.02
CA LEU A 82 4.92 14.07 6.76
C LEU A 82 5.89 13.61 5.67
N ASN A 83 6.25 12.33 5.71
CA ASN A 83 7.06 11.69 4.67
C ASN A 83 6.21 10.71 3.86
N LEU A 84 6.45 10.69 2.55
CA LEU A 84 5.82 9.75 1.61
C LEU A 84 6.88 8.80 1.05
N ASN A 85 7.03 7.63 1.67
CA ASN A 85 7.92 6.59 1.18
C ASN A 85 7.16 5.64 0.26
N ILE A 86 7.51 5.61 -1.03
CA ILE A 86 6.86 4.76 -2.03
C ILE A 86 7.80 3.62 -2.44
N TYR A 87 7.29 2.39 -2.38
CA TYR A 87 7.93 1.20 -2.92
C TYR A 87 7.09 0.62 -4.05
N ILE A 88 7.65 0.53 -5.26
CA ILE A 88 6.93 0.07 -6.45
C ILE A 88 7.27 -1.40 -6.72
N ASN A 89 6.23 -2.22 -6.74
CA ASN A 89 6.28 -3.63 -7.09
C ASN A 89 5.61 -3.87 -8.43
N ARG A 90 6.30 -4.63 -9.29
CA ARG A 90 5.66 -5.19 -10.48
C ARG A 90 4.78 -6.36 -10.05
N ARG A 91 3.53 -6.37 -10.51
CA ARG A 91 2.67 -7.56 -10.36
C ARG A 91 3.32 -8.71 -11.13
N MET A 92 3.72 -9.77 -10.42
CA MET A 92 4.20 -11.01 -11.03
C MET A 92 2.99 -11.91 -11.29
N GLU A 93 2.81 -12.34 -12.54
CA GLU A 93 1.90 -13.43 -12.85
C GLU A 93 2.51 -14.72 -12.30
N ILE A 94 1.86 -15.30 -11.30
CA ILE A 94 2.19 -16.64 -10.84
C ILE A 94 1.45 -17.60 -11.77
N TYR A 95 2.14 -18.12 -12.78
CA TYR A 95 1.60 -19.20 -13.58
C TYR A 95 1.48 -20.45 -12.70
N PRO A 96 0.35 -21.17 -12.76
CA PRO A 96 0.25 -22.44 -12.06
C PRO A 96 1.37 -23.37 -12.54
N PRO A 97 1.94 -24.21 -11.66
CA PRO A 97 2.92 -25.19 -12.08
C PRO A 97 2.33 -26.04 -13.20
N THR A 98 3.13 -26.33 -14.23
CA THR A 98 2.70 -27.18 -15.34
C THR A 98 2.18 -28.52 -14.79
N PRO A 99 1.03 -29.02 -15.30
CA PRO A 99 0.53 -30.32 -14.87
C PRO A 99 1.60 -31.38 -15.07
N ARG A 100 1.84 -32.23 -14.06
CA ARG A 100 2.73 -33.38 -14.22
C ARG A 100 2.07 -34.34 -15.21
N THR A 101 2.71 -34.60 -16.34
CA THR A 101 2.39 -35.75 -17.18
C THR A 101 2.75 -37.00 -16.38
N GLU A 102 1.76 -37.67 -15.82
CA GLU A 102 1.92 -39.07 -15.40
C GLU A 102 2.12 -39.88 -16.68
N TYR A 103 3.36 -40.32 -16.94
CA TYR A 103 3.60 -41.35 -17.93
C TYR A 103 2.94 -42.63 -17.40
N ILE A 104 1.84 -43.03 -18.03
CA ILE A 104 1.26 -44.36 -17.85
C ILE A 104 2.16 -45.29 -18.68
N GLU A 105 2.94 -46.12 -17.98
CA GLU A 105 3.71 -47.24 -18.57
C GLU A 105 2.77 -48.32 -19.15
#